data_AF-A0A1B6CK38-F1
#
_entry.id   AF-A0A1B6CK38-F1
#
_cell.length_a   1.000
_cell.length_b   1.000
_cell.length_c   1.000
_cell.angle_alpha   90.00
_cell.angle_beta   90.00
_cell.angle_gamma   90.00
#
_symmetry.space_group_name_H-M   'P 1'
#
loop_
_entity.id
_entity.type
_entity.pdbx_description
1 polymer ?
#
loop_
_entity_poly.entity_id
_entity_poly.type
_entity_poly.pdbx_seq_one_letter_code
_entity_poly.pdbx_strand_id
1 'polypeptide(L)'
;MLITLVYCHGFRMFWIIVFLFNLVLSFIVLKESWNDWVDTPFIILHNSKFTPIWEIPFPAVTICTQFMIKKPYLETNFSMSRLLKHYAEVSCDLAPKQPYLKNEDLEDHFYSLKVEDVYNIFSMVSPTCEEIFNKCEFKNKEIDCCTFFRPIVTHKGYCFIF
;
A
#
# COMPACT_ATOMS: atom_id res chain seq x y z
N MET A 1 48.89 -5.11 66.45
CA MET A 1 49.50 -5.21 65.10
C MET A 1 48.74 -6.15 64.16
N LEU A 2 48.25 -7.33 64.60
CA LEU A 2 47.40 -8.19 63.75
C LEU A 2 46.05 -7.55 63.36
N ILE A 3 45.41 -6.83 64.30
CA ILE A 3 44.07 -6.25 64.10
C ILE A 3 44.07 -5.14 63.02
N THR A 4 45.12 -4.32 62.97
CA THR A 4 45.29 -3.25 61.97
C THR A 4 45.62 -3.80 60.56
N LEU A 5 46.35 -4.92 60.47
CA LEU A 5 46.63 -5.62 59.21
C LEU A 5 45.37 -6.26 58.60
N VAL A 6 44.52 -6.88 59.43
CA VAL A 6 43.24 -7.46 58.98
C VAL A 6 42.27 -6.37 58.50
N TYR A 7 42.22 -5.23 59.19
CA TYR A 7 41.38 -4.10 58.78
C TYR A 7 41.83 -3.48 57.44
N CYS A 8 43.15 -3.38 57.22
CA CYS A 8 43.72 -2.90 55.96
C CYS A 8 43.47 -3.85 54.78
N HIS A 9 43.51 -5.17 55.03
CA HIS A 9 43.20 -6.17 54.00
C HIS A 9 41.69 -6.20 53.67
N GLY A 10 40.81 -6.08 54.67
CA GLY A 10 39.37 -5.99 54.48
C GLY A 10 38.94 -4.77 53.67
N PHE A 11 39.59 -3.62 53.90
CA PHE A 11 39.33 -2.39 53.15
C PHE A 11 39.65 -2.54 51.66
N ARG A 12 40.78 -3.17 51.29
CA ARG A 12 41.14 -3.41 49.89
C ARG A 12 40.16 -4.36 49.19
N MET A 13 39.73 -5.42 49.88
CA MET A 13 38.76 -6.38 49.34
C MET A 13 37.39 -5.73 49.12
N PHE A 14 36.95 -4.84 50.02
CA PHE A 14 35.71 -4.08 49.86
C PHE A 14 35.72 -3.25 48.57
N TRP A 15 36.78 -2.49 48.31
CA TRP A 15 36.88 -1.68 47.08
C TRP A 15 36.93 -2.52 45.81
N ILE A 16 37.58 -3.69 45.84
CA ILE A 16 37.60 -4.62 44.71
C ILE A 16 36.18 -5.14 44.42
N ILE A 17 35.43 -5.53 45.45
CA ILE A 17 34.05 -6.00 45.29
C ILE A 17 33.16 -4.88 44.73
N VAL A 18 33.29 -3.66 45.26
CA VAL A 18 32.54 -2.50 44.76
C VAL A 18 32.89 -2.20 43.30
N PHE A 19 34.17 -2.29 42.91
CA PHE A 19 34.59 -2.07 41.52
C PHE A 19 34.01 -3.13 40.59
N LEU A 20 34.10 -4.41 40.95
CA LEU A 20 33.52 -5.50 40.16
C LEU A 20 32.00 -5.36 40.02
N PHE A 21 31.32 -4.96 41.09
CA PHE A 21 29.88 -4.71 41.06
C PHE A 21 29.52 -3.59 40.07
N ASN A 22 30.24 -2.46 40.10
CA ASN A 22 30.04 -1.36 39.16
C ASN A 22 30.32 -1.78 37.71
N LEU A 23 31.33 -2.61 37.49
CA LEU A 23 31.67 -3.13 36.17
C LEU A 23 30.55 -4.02 35.62
N VAL A 24 29.99 -4.92 36.44
CA VAL A 24 28.85 -5.78 36.05
C VAL A 24 27.61 -4.94 35.69
N LEU A 25 27.26 -3.96 36.52
CA LEU A 25 26.12 -3.07 36.23
C LEU A 25 26.31 -2.30 34.92
N SER A 26 27.53 -1.82 34.66
CA SER A 26 27.85 -1.11 33.42
C SER A 26 27.64 -1.99 32.19
N PHE A 27 28.08 -3.25 32.24
CA PHE A 27 27.86 -4.19 31.14
C PHE A 27 26.37 -4.49 30.88
N ILE A 28 25.55 -4.59 31.93
CA ILE A 28 24.10 -4.80 31.79
C ILE A 28 23.48 -3.60 31.06
N VAL A 29 23.74 -2.38 31.53
CA VAL A 29 23.19 -1.15 30.92
C VAL A 29 23.65 -1.00 29.46
N LEU A 30 24.93 -1.30 29.18
CA LEU A 30 25.45 -1.25 27.82
C LEU A 30 24.73 -2.24 26.90
N LYS A 31 24.42 -3.44 27.38
CA LYS A 31 23.71 -4.45 26.59
C LYS A 31 22.28 -4.02 26.28
N GLU A 32 21.55 -3.54 27.28
CA GLU A 32 20.17 -3.06 27.10
C GLU A 32 20.14 -1.87 26.13
N SER A 33 21.01 -0.87 26.34
CA SER A 33 21.12 0.27 25.44
C SER A 33 21.52 -0.15 24.03
N TRP A 34 22.38 -1.16 23.87
CA TRP A 34 22.75 -1.67 22.55
C TRP A 34 21.56 -2.34 21.85
N ASN A 35 20.77 -3.13 22.58
CA ASN A 35 19.56 -3.75 22.05
C ASN A 35 18.54 -2.70 21.62
N ASP A 36 18.27 -1.69 22.44
CA ASP A 36 17.36 -0.59 22.08
C ASP A 36 17.80 0.13 20.79
N TRP A 37 19.11 0.36 20.64
CA TRP A 37 19.68 0.97 19.43
C TRP A 37 19.56 0.09 18.19
N VAL A 38 19.69 -1.24 18.34
CA VAL A 38 19.56 -2.20 17.23
C VAL A 38 18.09 -2.37 16.82
N ASP A 39 17.19 -2.46 17.79
CA ASP A 39 15.76 -2.67 17.55
C ASP A 39 15.07 -1.40 17.05
N THR A 40 15.53 -0.22 17.48
CA THR A 40 15.00 1.09 17.06
C THR A 40 16.07 1.99 16.44
N PRO A 41 16.59 1.65 15.25
CA PRO A 41 17.74 2.34 14.66
C PRO A 41 17.43 3.76 14.14
N PHE A 42 16.17 4.19 14.17
CA PHE A 42 15.77 5.53 13.73
C PHE A 42 14.84 6.20 14.73
N ILE A 43 15.11 7.48 14.99
CA ILE A 43 14.26 8.36 15.78
C ILE A 43 13.43 9.19 14.81
N ILE A 44 12.10 9.08 14.88
CA ILE A 44 11.19 9.90 14.07
C ILE A 44 11.10 11.29 14.70
N LEU A 45 11.77 12.26 14.08
CA LEU A 45 11.64 13.68 14.46
C LEU A 45 10.40 14.26 13.79
N HIS A 46 9.41 14.61 14.59
CA HIS A 46 8.30 15.45 14.12
C HIS A 46 8.80 16.89 14.01
N ASN A 47 9.08 17.32 12.78
CA ASN A 47 9.36 18.73 12.52
C ASN A 47 8.10 19.54 12.86
N SER A 48 8.19 20.45 13.83
CA SER A 48 7.11 21.37 14.22
C SER A 48 6.85 22.48 13.19
N LYS A 49 7.60 22.50 12.08
CA LYS A 49 7.34 23.38 10.95
C LYS A 49 6.17 22.83 10.15
N PHE A 50 4.98 23.36 10.43
CA PHE A 50 3.82 23.16 9.58
C PHE A 50 4.10 23.81 8.22
N THR A 51 4.17 23.00 7.16
CA THR A 51 4.08 23.53 5.80
C THR A 51 2.68 24.11 5.63
N PRO A 52 2.55 25.37 5.23
CA PRO A 52 1.24 25.94 5.00
C PRO A 52 0.52 25.20 3.86
N ILE A 53 -0.82 25.16 3.92
CA ILE A 53 -1.65 24.34 3.03
C ILE A 53 -1.43 24.66 1.53
N TRP A 54 -1.05 25.89 1.21
CA TRP A 54 -0.81 26.32 -0.19
C TRP A 54 0.51 25.81 -0.79
N GLU A 55 1.46 25.37 0.02
CA GLU A 55 2.74 24.79 -0.44
C GLU A 55 2.64 23.29 -0.69
N ILE A 56 1.56 22.65 -0.25
CA ILE A 56 1.35 21.21 -0.42
C ILE A 56 0.76 20.96 -1.82
N PRO A 57 1.44 20.17 -2.69
CA PRO A 57 0.90 19.84 -3.99
C PRO A 57 -0.38 19.01 -3.84
N PHE A 58 -1.35 19.24 -4.73
CA PHE A 58 -2.55 18.42 -4.77
C PHE A 58 -2.17 16.98 -5.15
N PRO A 59 -2.65 15.95 -4.44
CA PRO A 59 -2.29 14.58 -4.72
C PRO A 59 -2.92 14.11 -6.03
N ALA A 60 -2.35 13.06 -6.62
CA ALA A 60 -3.01 12.35 -7.71
C ALA A 60 -4.25 11.62 -7.19
N VAL A 61 -5.39 11.80 -7.86
CA VAL A 61 -6.67 11.18 -7.46
C VAL A 61 -7.08 10.19 -8.55
N THR A 62 -7.23 8.91 -8.17
CA THR A 62 -7.70 7.86 -9.09
C THR A 62 -9.15 7.50 -8.78
N ILE A 63 -10.01 7.58 -9.80
CA ILE A 63 -11.43 7.23 -9.73
C ILE A 63 -11.66 5.99 -10.61
N CYS A 64 -12.20 4.94 -10.00
CA CYS A 64 -12.57 3.69 -10.67
C CYS A 64 -14.08 3.47 -10.53
N THR A 65 -14.75 3.11 -11.62
CA THR A 65 -16.15 2.68 -11.55
C THR A 65 -16.25 1.27 -10.99
N GLN A 66 -17.32 0.99 -10.26
CA GLN A 66 -17.61 -0.39 -9.81
C GLN A 66 -18.00 -1.30 -10.97
N PHE A 67 -18.56 -0.73 -12.03
CA PHE A 67 -18.89 -1.45 -13.25
C PHE A 67 -17.76 -1.27 -14.25
N MET A 68 -17.05 -2.35 -14.56
CA MET A 68 -15.92 -2.35 -15.50
C MET A 68 -16.35 -2.50 -16.96
N ILE A 69 -17.60 -2.93 -17.19
CA ILE A 69 -18.16 -3.26 -18.50
C ILE A 69 -19.52 -2.57 -18.68
N LYS A 70 -19.74 -1.90 -19.81
CA LYS A 70 -21.06 -1.35 -20.17
C LYS A 70 -22.06 -2.49 -20.41
N LYS A 71 -23.29 -2.33 -19.88
CA LYS A 71 -24.40 -3.28 -20.04
C LYS A 71 -24.59 -3.88 -21.45
N PRO A 72 -24.56 -3.10 -22.56
CA PRO A 72 -24.75 -3.68 -23.91
C PRO A 72 -23.73 -4.75 -24.27
N TYR A 73 -22.50 -4.69 -23.74
CA TYR A 73 -21.49 -5.73 -24.01
C TYR A 73 -21.76 -7.04 -23.25
N LEU A 74 -22.53 -7.00 -22.16
CA LEU A 74 -22.94 -8.21 -21.43
C LEU A 74 -24.11 -8.94 -22.10
N GLU A 75 -24.95 -8.20 -22.82
CA GLU A 75 -26.17 -8.72 -23.46
C GLU A 75 -25.92 -9.32 -24.86
N THR A 76 -24.72 -9.17 -25.43
CA THR A 76 -24.40 -9.68 -26.78
C THR A 76 -23.90 -11.15 -26.75
N ASN A 77 -24.32 -11.94 -27.76
CA ASN A 77 -23.94 -13.36 -27.96
C ASN A 77 -22.60 -13.52 -28.71
N PHE A 78 -21.58 -12.72 -28.38
CA PHE A 78 -20.26 -12.86 -29.02
C PHE A 78 -19.41 -13.93 -28.32
N SER A 79 -18.41 -14.53 -28.98
CA SER A 79 -17.45 -15.44 -28.31
C SER A 79 -16.67 -14.74 -27.18
N MET A 80 -16.37 -13.45 -27.38
CA MET A 80 -15.82 -12.53 -26.38
C MET A 80 -16.76 -12.33 -25.17
N SER A 81 -18.05 -12.61 -25.31
CA SER A 81 -19.03 -12.45 -24.22
C SER A 81 -18.79 -13.43 -23.06
N ARG A 82 -18.20 -14.62 -23.30
CA ARG A 82 -17.93 -15.58 -22.20
C ARG A 82 -16.80 -15.09 -21.30
N LEU A 83 -15.72 -14.59 -21.88
CA LEU A 83 -14.58 -14.02 -21.15
C LEU A 83 -15.01 -12.75 -20.41
N LEU A 84 -15.71 -11.84 -21.09
CA LEU A 84 -16.19 -10.60 -20.48
C LEU A 84 -17.24 -10.84 -19.38
N LYS A 85 -18.13 -11.83 -19.54
CA LYS A 85 -19.07 -12.24 -18.49
C LYS A 85 -18.33 -12.81 -17.29
N HIS A 86 -17.35 -13.68 -17.51
CA HIS A 86 -16.53 -14.24 -16.42
C HIS A 86 -15.73 -13.15 -15.71
N TYR A 87 -15.10 -12.26 -16.46
CA TYR A 87 -14.38 -11.11 -15.90
C TYR A 87 -15.31 -10.18 -15.11
N ALA A 88 -16.52 -9.89 -15.62
CA ALA A 88 -17.52 -9.13 -14.89
C ALA A 88 -17.95 -9.82 -13.59
N GLU A 89 -18.15 -11.14 -13.62
CA GLU A 89 -18.57 -11.92 -12.45
C GLU A 89 -17.47 -11.99 -11.37
N VAL A 90 -16.20 -12.14 -11.77
CA VAL A 90 -15.06 -12.15 -10.84
C VAL A 90 -14.77 -10.75 -10.29
N SER A 91 -14.97 -9.72 -11.10
CA SER A 91 -14.57 -8.35 -10.74
C SER A 91 -15.68 -7.54 -10.07
N CYS A 92 -16.95 -7.94 -10.22
CA CYS A 92 -18.06 -7.31 -9.53
C CYS A 92 -18.41 -8.12 -8.28
N ASP A 93 -18.07 -7.60 -7.10
CA ASP A 93 -18.44 -8.16 -5.79
C ASP A 93 -19.97 -8.32 -5.59
N LEU A 94 -20.77 -7.74 -6.48
CA LEU A 94 -22.24 -7.77 -6.49
C LEU A 94 -22.83 -8.91 -7.32
N ALA A 95 -22.04 -9.68 -8.07
CA ALA A 95 -22.56 -10.83 -8.78
C ALA A 95 -22.88 -11.96 -7.77
N PRO A 96 -24.10 -12.54 -7.77
CA PRO A 96 -24.35 -13.74 -6.99
C PRO A 96 -23.36 -14.79 -7.50
N LYS A 97 -22.45 -15.27 -6.65
CA LYS A 97 -21.49 -16.34 -6.98
C LYS A 97 -22.29 -17.55 -7.45
N GLN A 98 -22.50 -17.71 -8.75
CA GLN A 98 -23.14 -18.89 -9.28
C GLN A 98 -22.07 -19.98 -9.39
N PRO A 99 -22.32 -21.19 -8.88
CA PRO A 99 -21.32 -22.26 -8.86
C PRO A 99 -21.31 -22.96 -10.22
N TYR A 100 -21.03 -22.25 -11.31
CA TYR A 100 -20.94 -22.85 -12.63
C TYR A 100 -19.83 -22.17 -13.43
N LEU A 101 -18.65 -22.79 -13.40
CA LEU A 101 -17.76 -23.10 -14.54
C LEU A 101 -16.36 -23.38 -13.97
N LYS A 102 -16.11 -24.64 -13.58
CA LYS A 102 -14.74 -25.19 -13.57
C LYS A 102 -14.35 -25.36 -15.04
N ASN A 103 -13.77 -24.32 -15.62
CA ASN A 103 -13.15 -24.43 -16.93
C ASN A 103 -11.67 -24.08 -16.76
N GLU A 104 -10.84 -25.09 -16.49
CA GLU A 104 -9.37 -24.97 -16.58
C GLU A 104 -8.94 -24.38 -17.94
N ASP A 105 -9.76 -24.55 -18.98
CA ASP A 105 -9.49 -24.05 -20.34
C ASP A 105 -9.62 -22.51 -20.51
N LEU A 106 -10.26 -21.79 -19.59
CA LEU A 106 -10.48 -20.33 -19.71
C LEU A 106 -9.36 -19.51 -19.07
N GLU A 107 -8.70 -20.03 -18.03
CA GLU A 107 -7.52 -19.39 -17.44
C GLU A 107 -6.36 -19.37 -18.45
N ASP A 108 -6.09 -20.50 -19.13
CA ASP A 108 -5.01 -20.61 -20.12
C ASP A 108 -5.18 -19.64 -21.30
N HIS A 109 -6.42 -19.37 -21.70
CA HIS A 109 -6.71 -18.42 -22.78
C HIS A 109 -6.51 -16.96 -22.38
N PHE A 110 -6.69 -16.61 -21.09
CA PHE A 110 -6.46 -15.26 -20.60
C PHE A 110 -4.96 -14.96 -20.48
N TYR A 111 -4.15 -15.92 -20.02
CA TYR A 111 -2.69 -15.78 -19.97
C TYR A 111 -2.03 -15.74 -21.36
N SER A 112 -2.73 -16.20 -22.41
CA SER A 112 -2.27 -16.16 -23.80
C SER A 112 -2.54 -14.83 -24.52
N LEU A 113 -3.32 -13.92 -23.92
CA LEU A 113 -3.62 -12.61 -24.50
C LEU A 113 -2.43 -11.67 -24.37
N LYS A 114 -2.08 -10.97 -25.45
CA LYS A 114 -1.09 -9.90 -25.39
C LYS A 114 -1.64 -8.74 -24.58
N VAL A 115 -0.76 -8.03 -23.88
CA VAL A 115 -1.12 -6.89 -23.03
C VAL A 115 -1.83 -5.79 -23.84
N GLU A 116 -1.45 -5.62 -25.11
CA GLU A 116 -2.08 -4.67 -26.03
C GLU A 116 -3.54 -5.04 -26.34
N ASP A 117 -3.85 -6.33 -26.48
CA ASP A 117 -5.21 -6.81 -26.76
C ASP A 117 -6.12 -6.60 -25.54
N VAL A 118 -5.57 -6.81 -24.34
CA VAL A 118 -6.27 -6.56 -23.07
C VAL A 118 -6.59 -5.07 -22.89
N TYR A 119 -5.64 -4.18 -23.21
CA TYR A 119 -5.86 -2.73 -23.17
C TYR A 119 -6.97 -2.30 -24.13
N ASN A 120 -6.93 -2.81 -25.37
CA ASN A 120 -7.94 -2.50 -26.38
C ASN A 120 -9.33 -2.99 -25.96
N ILE A 121 -9.43 -4.20 -25.40
CA ILE A 121 -10.69 -4.73 -24.88
C ILE A 121 -11.24 -3.84 -23.77
N PHE A 122 -10.43 -3.50 -22.76
CA PHE A 122 -10.89 -2.64 -21.66
C PHE A 122 -11.32 -1.26 -22.15
N SER A 123 -10.55 -0.65 -23.06
CA SER A 123 -10.92 0.65 -23.64
C SER A 123 -12.26 0.63 -24.39
N MET A 124 -12.65 -0.51 -24.96
CA MET A 124 -13.89 -0.67 -25.71
C MET A 124 -15.09 -0.94 -24.80
N VAL A 125 -14.90 -1.78 -23.79
CA VAL A 125 -15.98 -2.28 -22.94
C VAL A 125 -16.24 -1.41 -21.71
N SER A 126 -15.28 -0.61 -21.28
CA SER A 126 -15.41 0.23 -20.09
C SER A 126 -16.16 1.55 -20.36
N PRO A 127 -16.76 2.15 -19.32
CA PRO A 127 -17.36 3.48 -19.42
C PRO A 127 -16.34 4.53 -19.89
N THR A 128 -16.80 5.42 -20.76
CA THR A 128 -16.02 6.56 -21.25
C THR A 128 -15.96 7.67 -20.20
N CYS A 129 -15.01 8.59 -20.37
CA CYS A 129 -14.88 9.73 -19.46
C CYS A 129 -16.19 10.54 -19.33
N GLU A 130 -16.87 10.83 -20.44
CA GLU A 130 -18.12 11.59 -20.46
C GLU A 130 -19.27 10.87 -19.75
N GLU A 131 -19.28 9.53 -19.73
CA GLU A 131 -20.29 8.75 -19.01
C GLU A 131 -20.05 8.72 -17.50
N ILE A 132 -18.82 8.98 -17.05
CA ILE A 132 -18.43 8.96 -15.63
C ILE A 132 -18.50 10.37 -15.04
N PHE A 133 -18.00 11.35 -15.77
CA PHE A 133 -17.81 12.70 -15.29
C PHE A 133 -18.80 13.66 -15.92
N ASN A 134 -19.78 14.10 -15.12
CA ASN A 134 -20.74 15.11 -15.55
C ASN A 134 -20.20 16.55 -15.42
N LYS A 135 -19.46 16.83 -14.35
CA LYS A 135 -18.89 18.16 -14.08
C LYS A 135 -17.64 18.02 -13.20
N CYS A 136 -16.57 18.75 -13.53
CA CYS A 136 -15.35 18.82 -12.72
C CYS A 136 -15.04 20.26 -12.34
N GLU A 137 -14.67 20.46 -11.08
CA GLU A 137 -14.31 21.76 -10.54
C GLU A 137 -13.05 21.61 -9.68
N PHE A 138 -12.02 22.40 -9.99
CA PHE A 138 -10.77 22.40 -9.25
C PHE A 138 -10.39 23.84 -8.86
N LYS A 139 -10.17 24.07 -7.56
CA LYS A 139 -9.88 25.42 -7.00
C LYS A 139 -10.91 26.48 -7.42
N ASN A 140 -12.20 26.15 -7.31
CA ASN A 140 -13.34 26.98 -7.72
C ASN A 140 -13.34 27.39 -9.20
N LYS A 141 -12.69 26.58 -10.06
CA LYS A 141 -12.71 26.75 -11.51
C LYS A 141 -13.24 25.49 -12.15
N GLU A 142 -14.23 25.66 -13.03
CA GLU A 142 -14.72 24.58 -13.87
C GLU A 142 -13.60 24.19 -14.85
N ILE A 143 -13.33 22.89 -14.92
CA ILE A 143 -12.28 22.31 -15.76
C ILE A 143 -12.86 21.21 -16.64
N ASP A 144 -12.27 21.00 -17.80
CA ASP A 144 -12.63 19.89 -18.66
C ASP A 144 -12.16 18.56 -18.05
N CYS A 145 -13.10 17.73 -17.62
CA CYS A 145 -12.81 16.47 -16.95
C CYS A 145 -11.87 15.59 -17.78
N CYS A 146 -12.15 15.45 -19.08
CA CYS A 146 -11.47 14.48 -19.95
C CYS A 146 -10.10 14.95 -20.44
N THR A 147 -9.77 16.22 -20.28
CA THR A 147 -8.42 16.76 -20.49
C THR A 147 -7.52 16.51 -19.29
N PHE A 148 -8.06 16.60 -18.07
CA PHE A 148 -7.27 16.46 -16.84
C PHE A 148 -7.22 15.01 -16.34
N PHE A 149 -8.32 14.28 -16.40
CA PHE A 149 -8.37 12.87 -16.03
C PHE A 149 -7.93 11.98 -17.20
N ARG A 150 -6.84 11.24 -17.00
CA ARG A 150 -6.31 10.31 -17.99
C ARG A 150 -6.68 8.87 -17.65
N PRO A 151 -7.00 8.03 -18.65
CA PRO A 151 -7.29 6.65 -18.39
C PRO A 151 -6.03 5.88 -17.95
N ILE A 152 -6.20 4.99 -16.98
CA ILE A 152 -5.18 4.05 -16.52
C ILE A 152 -5.81 2.67 -16.28
N VAL A 153 -5.06 1.60 -16.58
CA VAL A 153 -5.47 0.24 -16.26
C VAL A 153 -4.90 -0.14 -14.90
N THR A 154 -5.75 -0.63 -14.00
CA THR A 154 -5.40 -1.07 -12.66
C THR A 154 -5.88 -2.50 -12.42
N HIS A 155 -5.57 -3.08 -11.25
CA HIS A 155 -6.15 -4.36 -10.82
C HIS A 155 -7.67 -4.31 -10.66
N LYS A 156 -8.27 -3.11 -10.57
CA LYS A 156 -9.72 -2.88 -10.58
C LYS A 156 -10.27 -2.58 -11.97
N GLY A 157 -9.49 -2.84 -13.03
CA GLY A 157 -9.88 -2.53 -14.40
C GLY A 157 -9.57 -1.08 -14.80
N TYR A 158 -10.41 -0.53 -15.68
CA TYR A 158 -10.21 0.77 -16.32
C TYR A 158 -10.63 1.92 -15.40
N CYS A 159 -9.68 2.78 -15.06
CA CYS A 159 -9.85 3.89 -14.12
C CYS A 159 -9.34 5.21 -14.71
N PHE A 160 -9.56 6.31 -14.01
CA PHE A 160 -9.14 7.65 -14.43
C PHE A 160 -8.33 8.33 -13.33
N ILE A 161 -7.15 8.86 -13.66
CA ILE A 161 -6.25 9.56 -12.75
C ILE A 161 -6.15 11.05 -13.11
N PHE A 162 -6.32 11.91 -12.11
CA PHE A 162 -6.06 13.35 -12.18
C PHE A 162 -4.58 13.67 -11.97
#